data_AF-A0A7J5TE59-F1
#
_entry.id   AF-A0A7J5TE59-F1
#
_cell.length_a   1.000
_cell.length_b   1.000
_cell.length_c   1.000
_cell.angle_alpha   90.00
_cell.angle_beta   90.00
_cell.angle_gamma   90.00
#
_symmetry.space_group_name_H-M   'P 1'
#
loop_
_entity.id
_entity.type
_entity.pdbx_description
1 polymer ?
#
loop_
_entity_poly.entity_id
_entity_poly.type
_entity_poly.pdbx_seq_one_letter_code
_entity_poly.pdbx_strand_id
1 'polypeptide(L)'
;GITARIQFAGKKGVAGSWRVNRIDWVPSANETQGKYQWCSLASDHPDGTCWDETQDANVRQRIWDVLYSMGADQNVVKEWNITAEQTSSSGQ
;
A
#
# COMPACT_ATOMS: atom_id res chain seq x y z
N GLY A 1 1.54 5.94 -8.38
CA GLY A 1 1.07 4.56 -8.61
C GLY A 1 0.86 3.89 -7.27
N ILE A 2 0.63 2.58 -7.26
CA ILE A 2 0.63 1.80 -6.02
C ILE A 2 1.56 0.61 -6.15
N THR A 3 2.18 0.24 -5.03
CA THR A 3 2.74 -1.09 -4.82
C THR A 3 1.78 -1.84 -3.90
N ALA A 4 1.49 -3.11 -4.17
CA ALA A 4 0.53 -3.87 -3.37
C ALA A 4 1.05 -5.26 -3.00
N ARG A 5 0.78 -5.66 -1.75
CA ARG A 5 0.91 -7.03 -1.27
C ARG A 5 -0.46 -7.70 -1.27
N ILE A 6 -0.58 -8.82 -1.98
CA ILE A 6 -1.82 -9.56 -2.10
C ILE A 6 -1.67 -10.91 -1.39
N GLN A 7 -2.53 -11.18 -0.41
CA GLN A 7 -2.60 -12.45 0.28
C GLN A 7 -3.75 -13.29 -0.27
N PHE A 8 -3.43 -14.52 -0.65
CA PHE A 8 -4.42 -15.51 -1.08
C PHE A 8 -4.71 -16.50 0.04
N ALA A 9 -5.96 -16.95 0.11
CA ALA A 9 -6.39 -18.03 1.01
C ALA A 9 -7.23 -19.03 0.22
N GLY A 10 -7.07 -20.32 0.51
CA GLY A 10 -7.79 -21.40 -0.17
C GLY A 10 -7.64 -22.74 0.52
N LYS A 11 -8.27 -23.77 -0.04
CA LYS A 11 -8.16 -25.15 0.45
C LYS A 11 -7.14 -25.90 -0.39
N LYS A 12 -6.13 -26.48 0.27
CA LYS A 12 -5.09 -27.28 -0.39
C LYS A 12 -5.74 -28.41 -1.19
N GLY A 13 -5.37 -28.55 -2.46
CA GLY A 13 -5.87 -29.61 -3.36
C GLY A 13 -7.27 -29.39 -3.94
N VAL A 14 -7.95 -28.28 -3.62
CA VAL A 14 -9.30 -27.99 -4.18
C VAL A 14 -9.19 -26.89 -5.23
N ALA A 15 -9.38 -27.26 -6.49
CA ALA A 15 -9.41 -26.32 -7.61
C ALA A 15 -10.51 -25.25 -7.41
N GLY A 16 -10.20 -24.00 -7.74
CA GLY A 16 -11.13 -22.86 -7.59
C GLY A 16 -11.36 -22.37 -6.15
N SER A 17 -10.74 -22.97 -5.14
CA SER A 17 -10.93 -22.56 -3.73
C SER A 17 -10.10 -21.35 -3.31
N TRP A 18 -9.09 -20.98 -4.09
CA TRP A 18 -8.20 -19.86 -3.80
C TRP A 18 -8.86 -18.54 -4.18
N ARG A 19 -8.84 -17.60 -3.24
CA ARG A 19 -9.34 -16.24 -3.42
C ARG A 19 -8.37 -15.24 -2.80
N VAL A 20 -8.45 -14.00 -3.24
CA VAL A 20 -7.81 -12.90 -2.53
C VAL A 20 -8.52 -12.71 -1.19
N ASN A 21 -7.75 -12.76 -0.11
CA ASN A 21 -8.24 -12.56 1.25
C ASN A 21 -7.87 -11.17 1.79
N ARG A 22 -6.76 -10.60 1.33
CA ARG A 22 -6.27 -9.30 1.76
C ARG A 22 -5.41 -8.65 0.67
N ILE A 23 -5.51 -7.34 0.55
CA ILE A 23 -4.66 -6.48 -0.27
C ILE A 23 -4.18 -5.33 0.62
N ASP A 24 -2.89 -5.29 0.91
CA ASP A 24 -2.25 -4.14 1.54
C ASP A 24 -1.57 -3.31 0.46
N TRP A 25 -1.88 -2.02 0.34
CA TRP A 25 -1.36 -1.15 -0.71
C TRP A 25 -0.54 0.02 -0.13
N VAL A 26 0.49 0.42 -0.86
CA VAL A 26 1.38 1.54 -0.55
C VAL A 26 1.31 2.52 -1.73
N PRO A 27 0.97 3.79 -1.50
CA PRO A 27 1.07 4.80 -2.55
C PRO A 27 2.55 5.01 -2.87
N SER A 28 2.90 4.96 -4.15
CA SER A 28 4.28 5.09 -4.60
C SER A 28 4.42 6.14 -5.69
N ALA A 29 5.46 6.95 -5.57
CA ALA A 29 5.79 8.00 -6.52
C ALA A 29 7.20 7.79 -7.05
N ASN A 30 7.44 8.20 -8.29
CA ASN A 30 8.79 8.32 -8.82
C ASN A 30 9.29 9.72 -8.47
N GLU A 31 10.37 9.79 -7.70
CA GLU A 31 10.96 11.05 -7.31
C GLU A 31 11.52 11.77 -8.53
N THR A 32 11.06 13.00 -8.79
CA THR A 32 11.51 13.79 -9.94
C THR A 32 12.74 14.66 -9.63
N GLN A 33 13.32 14.53 -8.42
CA GLN A 33 14.47 15.33 -7.95
C GLN A 33 15.83 14.88 -8.53
N GLY A 34 15.84 14.43 -9.79
CA GLY A 34 17.08 14.05 -10.50
C GLY A 34 17.61 12.66 -10.18
N LYS A 35 16.88 11.83 -9.41
CA LYS A 35 17.17 10.41 -9.19
C LYS A 35 15.94 9.59 -9.55
N TYR A 36 16.09 8.59 -10.42
CA TYR A 36 15.01 7.67 -10.74
C TYR A 36 14.85 6.66 -9.59
N GLN A 37 14.11 7.04 -8.55
CA GLN A 37 13.85 6.22 -7.37
C GLN A 37 12.37 6.22 -7.04
N TRP A 38 11.87 5.06 -6.63
CA TRP A 38 10.52 4.94 -6.10
C TRP A 38 10.52 5.29 -4.63
N CYS A 39 9.66 6.22 -4.25
CA CYS A 39 9.49 6.69 -2.89
C CYS A 39 8.07 6.37 -2.40
N SER A 40 7.97 5.92 -1.16
CA SER A 40 6.70 5.60 -0.51
C SER A 40 6.04 6.89 -0.02
N LEU A 41 4.78 7.11 -0.42
CA LEU A 41 3.95 8.20 0.08
C LEU A 41 3.01 7.72 1.21
N ALA A 42 3.31 6.58 1.82
CA ALA A 42 2.46 6.00 2.86
C ALA A 42 2.33 7.00 4.02
N SER A 43 1.18 6.99 4.69
CA SER A 43 0.88 7.93 5.77
C SER A 43 1.93 7.98 6.88
N ASP A 44 2.65 6.89 7.11
CA ASP A 44 3.69 6.73 8.12
C ASP A 44 5.11 7.05 7.63
N HIS A 45 5.27 7.47 6.37
CA HIS A 45 6.51 7.97 5.76
C HIS A 45 7.77 7.19 6.19
N PRO A 46 7.85 5.88 5.92
CA PRO A 46 8.97 5.04 6.40
C PRO A 46 10.34 5.50 5.87
N ASP A 47 10.37 6.14 4.71
CA ASP A 47 11.58 6.63 4.05
C ASP A 47 11.72 8.16 4.13
N GLY A 48 10.84 8.85 4.89
CA GLY A 48 10.69 10.31 4.89
C GLY A 48 9.78 10.82 3.77
N THR A 49 9.66 12.15 3.65
CA THR A 49 8.87 12.81 2.59
C THR A 49 9.59 12.77 1.25
N CYS A 50 8.87 12.44 0.18
CA CYS A 50 9.40 12.34 -1.17
C CYS A 50 9.59 13.71 -1.84
N TRP A 51 8.64 14.63 -1.66
CA TRP A 51 8.75 16.01 -2.11
C TRP A 51 8.54 16.99 -0.95
N ASP A 52 7.32 17.04 -0.44
CA ASP A 52 6.94 17.77 0.76
C ASP A 52 5.65 17.13 1.31
N GLU A 53 5.34 17.37 2.59
CA GLU A 53 4.20 16.75 3.27
C GLU A 53 2.86 17.03 2.56
N THR A 54 2.68 18.22 2.00
CA THR A 54 1.40 18.61 1.39
C THR A 54 1.23 17.95 0.03
N GLN A 55 2.27 17.96 -0.81
CA GLN A 55 2.26 17.31 -2.10
C GLN A 55 2.09 15.79 -1.95
N ASP A 56 2.82 15.17 -1.02
CA ASP A 56 2.75 13.73 -0.76
C ASP A 56 1.35 13.34 -0.28
N ALA A 57 0.78 14.09 0.67
CA ALA A 57 -0.57 13.87 1.19
C ALA A 57 -1.65 14.04 0.10
N ASN A 58 -1.52 15.03 -0.78
CA ASN A 58 -2.46 15.24 -1.89
C ASN A 58 -2.45 14.09 -2.90
N VAL A 59 -1.25 13.59 -3.25
CA VAL A 59 -1.12 12.44 -4.16
C VAL A 59 -1.66 11.18 -3.50
N ARG A 60 -1.36 10.95 -2.22
CA ARG A 60 -1.92 9.83 -1.43
C ARG A 60 -3.44 9.89 -1.40
N GLN A 61 -4.03 11.06 -1.13
CA GLN A 61 -5.48 11.22 -1.09
C GLN A 61 -6.12 10.93 -2.44
N ARG A 62 -5.54 11.42 -3.55
CA ARG A 62 -6.03 11.09 -4.89
C ARG A 62 -6.00 9.58 -5.18
N ILE A 63 -4.95 8.89 -4.75
CA ILE A 63 -4.84 7.42 -4.89
C ILE A 63 -5.92 6.73 -4.06
N TRP A 64 -6.12 7.19 -2.82
CA TRP A 64 -7.17 6.70 -1.94
C TRP A 64 -8.55 6.85 -2.61
N ASP A 65 -8.87 8.06 -3.10
CA ASP A 65 -10.14 8.34 -3.77
C ASP A 65 -10.35 7.42 -4.97
N VAL A 66 -9.33 7.21 -5.79
CA VAL A 66 -9.40 6.29 -6.95
C VAL A 66 -9.68 4.86 -6.51
N LEU A 67 -8.95 4.34 -5.51
CA LEU A 67 -9.11 2.97 -5.03
C LEU A 67 -10.52 2.70 -4.51
N TYR A 68 -11.09 3.64 -3.76
CA TYR A 68 -12.39 3.46 -3.13
C TYR A 68 -13.57 3.98 -3.96
N SER A 69 -13.34 4.75 -5.03
CA SER A 69 -14.39 5.27 -5.92
C SER A 69 -15.25 4.19 -6.57
N MET A 70 -14.67 3.00 -6.80
CA MET A 70 -15.34 1.85 -7.42
C MET A 70 -15.80 0.80 -6.40
N GLY A 71 -15.81 1.13 -5.10
CA GLY A 71 -16.35 0.26 -4.06
C GLY A 71 -15.40 -0.83 -3.57
N ALA A 72 -14.08 -0.58 -3.55
CA ALA A 72 -13.14 -1.49 -2.89
C ALA A 72 -13.51 -1.65 -1.40
N ASP A 73 -13.65 -2.89 -0.94
CA ASP A 73 -13.97 -3.18 0.45
C ASP A 73 -12.78 -2.84 1.34
N GLN A 74 -12.94 -1.84 2.22
CA GLN A 74 -11.91 -1.41 3.17
C GLN A 74 -11.52 -2.48 4.18
N ASN A 75 -12.28 -3.57 4.32
CA ASN A 75 -11.88 -4.70 5.16
C ASN A 75 -10.85 -5.61 4.48
N VAL A 76 -10.84 -5.63 3.14
CA VAL A 76 -9.94 -6.45 2.31
C VAL A 76 -8.80 -5.61 1.76
N VAL A 77 -9.06 -4.38 1.31
CA VAL A 77 -8.12 -3.47 0.67
C VAL A 77 -7.80 -2.32 1.61
N LYS A 78 -6.57 -2.27 2.13
CA LYS A 78 -6.16 -1.29 3.15
C LYS A 78 -4.83 -0.65 2.80
N GLU A 79 -4.69 0.64 3.12
CA GLU A 79 -3.39 1.29 3.09
C GLU A 79 -2.47 0.58 4.10
N TRP A 80 -1.26 0.26 3.66
CA TRP A 80 -0.28 -0.43 4.49
C TRP A 80 0.47 0.59 5.35
N ASN A 81 0.35 0.45 6.66
CA ASN A 81 1.25 1.07 7.63
C ASN A 81 2.49 0.20 7.79
N ILE A 82 3.59 0.62 7.16
CA ILE A 82 4.83 -0.16 7.04
C ILE A 82 5.58 -0.22 8.38
N THR A 83 5.65 0.90 9.09
CA THR A 83 6.35 1.05 10.38
C THR A 83 5.72 0.22 11.50
N ALA A 84 4.39 0.14 11.56
CA ALA A 84 3.68 -0.71 12.52
C ALA A 84 3.94 -2.20 12.26
N GLU A 85 4.08 -2.60 10.99
CA GLU A 85 4.35 -4.00 10.64
C GLU A 85 5.81 -4.39 10.91
N GLN A 86 6.78 -3.51 10.64
CA GLN A 86 8.19 -3.74 11.00
C GLN A 86 8.37 -4.04 12.50
N THR A 87 7.60 -3.33 13.34
CA THR A 87 7.57 -3.55 14.79
C THR A 87 6.97 -4.93 15.15
N SER A 88 6.00 -5.39 14.36
CA SER A 88 5.35 -6.69 14.57
C SER A 88 6.23 -7.87 14.10
N SER A 89 7.03 -7.68 13.05
CA SER A 89 7.95 -8.70 12.51
C SER A 89 9.27 -8.83 13.28
N SER A 90 9.68 -7.78 14.01
CA SER A 90 10.91 -7.80 14.83
C SER A 90 10.73 -8.41 16.22
N GLY A 91 9.50 -8.80 16.58
CA GLY A 91 9.16 -9.48 17.82
C GLY A 91 9.08 -11.01 17.73
N GLN A 92 9.60 -11.64 16.67
CA GLN A 92 9.71 -13.10 16.51
C GLN A 92 11.14 -13.60 16.59
#